data_AF-A0A351FKQ4-F1
#
_entry.id   AF-A0A351FKQ4-F1
#
_cell.length_a   1.000
_cell.length_b   1.000
_cell.length_c   1.000
_cell.angle_alpha   90.00
_cell.angle_beta   90.00
_cell.angle_gamma   90.00
#
_symmetry.space_group_name_H-M   'P 1'
#
loop_
_entity.id
_entity.type
_entity.pdbx_description
1 polymer ?
#
loop_
_entity_poly.entity_id
_entity_poly.type
_entity_poly.pdbx_seq_one_letter_code
_entity_poly.pdbx_strand_id
1 'polypeptide(L)' 'GEVLGEPLWNQAGIVYADLDMSLIHQSRFDFDVTGHYARPDVFRLIVDESPKHPFE' A
#
# COMPACT_ATOMS: atom_id res chain seq x y z
N GLY A 1 -2.41 -7.17 -10.41
CA GLY A 1 -1.00 -6.73 -10.35
C GLY A 1 -0.15 -7.74 -11.05
N GLU A 2 1.00 -7.31 -11.55
CA GLU A 2 2.01 -8.18 -12.15
C GLU A 2 3.01 -8.65 -11.07
N VAL A 3 3.42 -9.91 -11.13
CA VAL A 3 4.44 -10.47 -10.24
C VAL A 3 5.79 -10.30 -10.92
N LEU A 4 6.72 -9.58 -10.28
CA LEU A 4 8.03 -9.24 -10.88
C LEU A 4 9.16 -10.22 -10.53
N GLY A 5 8.90 -11.16 -9.63
CA GLY A 5 9.89 -12.12 -9.17
C GLY A 5 9.24 -13.43 -8.75
N GLU A 6 9.76 -14.53 -9.27
CA GLU A 6 9.27 -15.87 -8.96
C GLU A 6 9.74 -16.32 -7.57
N PRO A 7 8.92 -17.10 -6.84
CA PRO A 7 9.29 -17.64 -5.53
C PRO A 7 10.44 -18.66 -5.62
N LEU A 8 11.37 -18.61 -4.64
CA LEU A 8 12.40 -19.63 -4.48
C LEU A 8 11.89 -20.79 -3.62
N TRP A 9 11.65 -21.94 -4.25
CA TRP A 9 11.25 -23.16 -3.56
C TRP A 9 12.44 -24.06 -3.27
N ASN A 10 12.58 -24.53 -2.04
CA ASN A 10 13.58 -25.52 -1.60
C ASN A 10 15.04 -25.16 -1.94
N GLN A 11 15.36 -23.87 -2.09
CA GLN A 11 16.70 -23.40 -2.44
C GLN A 11 17.00 -22.03 -1.82
N ALA A 12 18.29 -21.78 -1.54
CA ALA A 12 18.77 -20.48 -1.11
C ALA A 12 19.08 -19.59 -2.33
N GLY A 13 18.76 -18.30 -2.24
CA GLY A 13 19.04 -17.32 -3.29
C GLY A 13 18.43 -15.96 -2.99
N ILE A 14 18.64 -15.00 -3.89
CA ILE A 14 18.06 -13.65 -3.84
C ILE A 14 17.14 -13.49 -5.04
N VAL A 15 15.87 -13.16 -4.79
CA VAL A 15 14.94 -12.66 -5.81
C VAL A 15 14.99 -11.14 -5.75
N TYR A 16 15.35 -10.50 -6.85
CA TYR A 16 15.37 -9.05 -6.98
C TYR A 16 14.66 -8.65 -8.28
N ALA A 17 14.09 -7.46 -8.30
CA ALA A 17 13.43 -6.90 -9.47
C ALA A 17 13.58 -5.37 -9.47
N ASP A 18 13.57 -4.79 -10.66
CA ASP A 18 13.51 -3.34 -10.83
C ASP A 18 12.07 -2.86 -10.69
N LEU A 19 11.88 -1.72 -10.03
CA LEU A 19 10.58 -1.10 -9.85
C LEU A 19 10.48 0.15 -10.72
N ASP A 20 9.52 0.16 -11.65
CA ASP A 20 9.14 1.40 -12.33
C ASP A 20 8.17 2.20 -11.45
N MET A 21 8.70 3.25 -10.83
CA MET A 21 7.95 4.14 -9.96
C MET A 21 6.88 4.96 -10.71
N SER A 22 6.97 5.06 -12.04
CA SER A 22 5.98 5.77 -12.87
C SER A 22 4.60 5.09 -12.81
N LEU A 23 4.57 3.78 -12.57
CA LEU A 23 3.35 2.98 -12.50
C LEU A 23 2.43 3.38 -11.33
N ILE A 24 2.98 3.99 -10.28
CA ILE A 24 2.20 4.48 -9.14
C ILE A 24 1.21 5.56 -9.60
N HIS A 25 1.67 6.51 -10.41
CA HIS A 25 0.82 7.59 -10.91
C HIS A 25 -0.26 7.06 -11.84
N GLN A 26 0.09 6.11 -12.70
CA GLN A 26 -0.85 5.46 -13.62
C GLN A 26 -1.94 4.70 -12.84
N SER A 27 -1.54 3.89 -11.84
CA SER A 27 -2.50 3.15 -11.02
C SER A 27 -3.43 4.06 -10.21
N ARG A 28 -2.94 5.22 -9.73
CA ARG A 28 -3.78 6.20 -9.01
C ARG A 28 -4.75 6.93 -9.94
N PHE A 29 -4.39 7.11 -11.21
CA PHE A 29 -5.31 7.67 -12.20
C PHE A 29 -6.54 6.77 -12.38
N ASP A 30 -6.31 5.46 -12.50
CA ASP A 30 -7.38 4.46 -12.59
C ASP A 30 -8.18 4.38 -11.28
N PHE A 31 -7.51 4.40 -10.12
CA PHE A 31 -8.17 4.27 -8.83
C PHE A 31 -7.42 4.94 -7.67
N ASP A 32 -7.95 6.09 -7.20
CA ASP A 32 -7.45 6.79 -6.00
C ASP A 32 -8.47 6.74 -4.86
N VAL A 33 -8.32 5.73 -3.98
CA VAL A 33 -9.25 5.42 -2.87
C VAL A 33 -9.35 6.51 -1.80
N THR A 34 -8.27 7.24 -1.54
CA THR A 34 -8.24 8.31 -0.54
C THR A 34 -8.30 9.70 -1.18
N GLY A 35 -8.25 9.77 -2.51
CA GLY A 35 -8.42 10.99 -3.30
C GLY A 35 -9.80 11.10 -3.93
N HIS A 36 -9.89 11.01 -5.26
CA HIS A 36 -11.12 11.34 -5.98
C HIS A 36 -12.31 10.44 -5.61
N TYR A 37 -12.06 9.17 -5.32
CA TYR A 37 -13.12 8.25 -4.90
C TYR A 37 -13.47 8.37 -3.42
N ALA A 38 -12.73 9.17 -2.65
CA ALA A 38 -13.12 9.46 -1.28
C ALA A 38 -14.45 10.22 -1.28
N ARG A 39 -15.38 9.78 -0.44
CA ARG A 39 -16.64 10.48 -0.15
C ARG A 39 -16.59 11.07 1.25
N PRO A 40 -15.80 12.15 1.47
CA PRO A 40 -15.61 12.74 2.81
C PRO A 40 -16.88 13.39 3.37
N ASP A 41 -17.88 13.60 2.51
CA ASP A 41 -19.24 14.01 2.85
C ASP A 41 -20.08 12.87 3.45
N VAL A 42 -19.68 11.61 3.26
CA VAL A 42 -20.38 10.41 3.77
C VAL A 42 -19.55 9.71 4.85
N PHE A 43 -18.27 9.45 4.58
CA PHE A 43 -17.39 8.67 5.44
C PHE A 43 -16.17 9.48 5.88
N ARG A 44 -15.79 9.33 7.15
CA ARG A 44 -14.55 9.89 7.69
C ARG A 44 -13.93 8.92 8.67
N LEU A 45 -12.64 8.62 8.49
CA LEU A 45 -11.82 7.91 9.46
C LEU A 45 -10.98 8.93 10.23
N ILE A 46 -11.02 8.87 11.56
CA ILE A 46 -10.17 9.68 12.44
C ILE A 46 -9.36 8.69 13.29
N VAL A 47 -8.04 8.81 13.24
CA VAL A 47 -7.12 7.96 13.99
C VAL A 47 -6.51 8.78 15.12
N ASP A 48 -6.55 8.25 16.34
CA ASP A 48 -5.84 8.80 17.49
C ASP A 48 -4.48 8.12 17.60
N GLU A 49 -3.42 8.84 17.22
CA GLU A 49 -2.04 8.36 17.25
C GLU A 49 -1.31 8.73 18.57
N SER A 50 -2.03 9.24 19.58
CA SER A 50 -1.42 9.55 20.88
C SER A 50 -0.90 8.28 21.56
N PRO A 51 0.29 8.32 22.19
CA PRO A 51 0.78 7.21 23.01
C PRO A 51 -0.26 6.85 24.08
N LYS A 52 -0.70 5.59 24.10
CA LYS A 52 -1.57 5.05 25.15
C LYS A 52 -0.71 4.28 26.14
N HIS A 53 -0.55 4.81 27.34
CA HIS A 53 0.03 4.05 28.44
C HIS A 53 -1.03 3.11 29.02
N PRO A 54 -0.67 1.88 29.40
CA PRO A 54 -1.55 1.02 30.18
C PRO A 54 -1.98 1.73 31.46
N PHE A 55 -3.24 1.55 31.86
CA PHE A 55 -3.66 1.92 33.21
C PHE A 55 -3.03 0.93 34.20
N GLU A 56 -2.49 1.44 35.32
CA GLU A 56 -2.11 0.62 36.48
C GLU A 56 -3.34 0.03 37.18
#